data_AF-A0A559M0Y9-F1
#
_entry.id   AF-A0A559M0Y9-F1
#
_cell.length_a   1.000
_cell.length_b   1.000
_cell.length_c   1.000
_cell.angle_alpha   90.00
_cell.angle_beta   90.00
_cell.angle_gamma   90.00
#
_symmetry.space_group_name_H-M   'P 1'
#
loop_
_entity.id
_entity.type
_entity.pdbx_description
1 polymer ?
#
loop_
_entity_poly.entity_id
_entity_poly.type
_entity_poly.pdbx_seq_one_letter_code
_entity_poly.pdbx_strand_id
1 'polypeptide(L)'
;FDRYFGSPDNLENWQRLCHDVGVEDDLSSITKCREALKGIWINIYDFLDAVKKDEQPRRFPSQRALARYTIRTWRIYPKKKAKEGGPVRALLAHIF
;
A
#
# COMPACT_ATOMS: atom_id res chain seq x y z
N PHE A 1 -9.24 2.15 -10.44
CA PHE A 1 -7.90 2.75 -10.55
C PHE A 1 -7.83 4.02 -9.71
N ASP A 2 -8.73 5.00 -9.84
CA ASP A 2 -8.66 6.27 -9.08
C ASP A 2 -8.97 6.20 -7.57
N ARG A 3 -9.40 5.06 -7.03
CA ARG A 3 -9.79 4.96 -5.61
C ARG A 3 -8.62 5.05 -4.63
N TYR A 4 -7.40 4.71 -5.05
CA TYR A 4 -6.20 4.81 -4.21
C TYR A 4 -5.19 5.84 -4.72
N PHE A 5 -5.47 6.45 -5.87
CA PHE A 5 -4.68 7.51 -6.48
C PHE A 5 -5.58 8.73 -6.58
N GLY A 6 -5.41 9.69 -5.65
CA GLY A 6 -6.35 10.82 -5.49
C GLY A 6 -5.98 11.72 -4.32
N SER A 7 -6.92 12.51 -3.80
CA SER A 7 -6.63 13.40 -2.67
C SER A 7 -6.17 12.61 -1.43
N PRO A 8 -4.97 12.89 -0.88
CA PRO A 8 -4.48 12.24 0.33
C PRO A 8 -5.24 12.68 1.59
N ASP A 9 -6.16 13.64 1.48
CA ASP A 9 -6.89 14.24 2.60
C ASP A 9 -8.22 13.53 2.90
N ASN A 10 -8.62 12.54 2.09
CA ASN A 10 -9.83 11.77 2.33
C ASN A 10 -9.55 10.56 3.22
N LEU A 11 -10.05 10.59 4.45
CA LEU A 11 -9.96 9.50 5.44
C LEU A 11 -10.50 8.17 4.92
N GLU A 12 -11.61 8.16 4.18
CA GLU A 12 -12.24 6.93 3.68
C GLU A 12 -11.29 6.15 2.75
N ASN A 13 -10.50 6.86 1.94
CA ASN A 13 -9.52 6.23 1.06
C ASN A 13 -8.41 5.53 1.88
N TRP A 14 -8.02 6.11 3.01
CA TRP A 14 -7.03 5.52 3.91
C TRP A 14 -7.59 4.32 4.68
N GLN A 15 -8.83 4.42 5.18
CA GLN A 15 -9.51 3.31 5.85
C GLN A 15 -9.70 2.12 4.91
N ARG A 16 -10.17 2.38 3.68
CA ARG A 16 -10.26 1.34 2.65
C ARG A 16 -8.91 0.70 2.36
N LEU A 17 -7.85 1.49 2.21
CA LEU A 17 -6.51 0.93 2.03
C LEU A 17 -6.14 0.00 3.19
N CYS A 18 -6.39 0.42 4.43
CA CYS A 18 -6.12 -0.37 5.62
C CYS A 18 -6.91 -1.69 5.61
N HIS A 19 -8.21 -1.63 5.35
CA HIS A 19 -9.06 -2.82 5.21
C HIS A 19 -8.54 -3.77 4.13
N ASP A 20 -8.23 -3.28 2.93
CA ASP A 20 -7.78 -4.10 1.80
C ASP A 20 -6.39 -4.71 2.01
N VAL A 21 -5.53 -4.04 2.79
CA VAL A 21 -4.28 -4.65 3.22
C VAL A 21 -4.46 -5.55 4.44
N GLY A 22 -5.65 -5.62 5.04
CA GLY A 22 -6.07 -6.43 6.19
C GLY A 22 -5.61 -5.89 7.56
N VAL A 23 -5.65 -4.58 7.72
CA VAL A 23 -5.52 -3.84 8.99
C VAL A 23 -6.92 -3.55 9.52
N GLU A 24 -7.13 -3.68 10.83
CA GLU A 24 -8.42 -3.44 11.49
C GLU A 24 -8.98 -2.03 11.24
N ASP A 25 -10.31 -1.96 11.19
CA ASP A 25 -11.09 -0.81 10.73
C ASP A 25 -11.22 0.35 11.73
N ASP A 26 -10.74 0.22 12.97
CA ASP A 26 -10.91 1.25 14.02
C ASP A 26 -9.91 2.43 13.92
N LEU A 27 -9.63 2.83 12.67
CA LEU A 27 -8.71 3.90 12.34
C LEU A 27 -9.49 5.19 12.13
N SER A 28 -9.73 5.90 13.23
CA SER A 28 -10.47 7.17 13.24
C SER A 28 -9.72 8.37 12.64
N SER A 29 -8.49 8.19 12.13
CA SER A 29 -7.72 9.28 11.51
C SER A 29 -6.71 8.79 10.45
N ILE A 30 -6.36 9.69 9.53
CA ILE A 30 -5.36 9.44 8.47
C ILE A 30 -4.00 9.10 9.09
N THR A 31 -3.65 9.76 10.19
CA THR A 31 -2.40 9.50 10.92
C THR A 31 -2.38 8.08 11.45
N LYS A 32 -3.46 7.62 12.09
CA LYS A 32 -3.57 6.22 12.55
C LYS A 32 -3.46 5.23 11.39
N CYS A 33 -4.13 5.49 10.27
CA CYS A 33 -4.02 4.66 9.07
C CYS A 33 -2.57 4.56 8.60
N ARG A 34 -1.85 5.70 8.52
CA ARG A 34 -0.44 5.72 8.15
C ARG A 34 0.43 4.92 9.11
N GLU A 35 0.13 4.97 10.40
CA GLU A 35 0.88 4.21 11.41
C GLU A 35 0.59 2.72 11.34
N ALA A 36 -0.65 2.32 11.14
CA ALA A 36 -0.99 0.91 10.99
C ALA A 36 -0.41 0.30 9.71
N LEU A 37 -0.22 1.11 8.67
CA LEU A 37 0.49 0.72 7.44
C LEU A 37 2.01 0.68 7.63
N LYS A 38 2.58 1.34 8.67
CA LYS A 38 4.02 1.23 8.95
C LYS A 38 4.32 -0.20 9.41
N GLY A 39 5.23 -0.86 8.69
CA GLY A 39 5.59 -2.25 8.95
C GLY A 39 4.82 -3.26 8.11
N ILE A 40 3.83 -2.81 7.32
CA ILE A 40 3.21 -3.63 6.30
C ILE A 40 4.02 -3.53 5.03
N TRP A 41 4.63 -4.66 4.68
CA TRP A 41 5.45 -4.76 3.48
C TRP A 41 4.65 -5.49 2.41
N ILE A 42 4.05 -4.74 1.49
CA ILE A 42 3.30 -5.26 0.35
C ILE A 42 3.81 -4.57 -0.92
N ASN A 43 3.91 -5.31 -2.03
CA ASN A 43 4.23 -4.68 -3.31
C ASN A 43 2.97 -4.01 -3.88
N ILE A 44 3.09 -2.76 -4.35
CA ILE A 44 1.95 -1.99 -4.86
C ILE A 44 1.28 -2.68 -6.07
N TYR A 45 2.02 -3.35 -6.94
CA TYR A 45 1.40 -4.13 -8.02
C TYR A 45 0.65 -5.34 -7.50
N ASP A 46 1.22 -6.08 -6.54
CA ASP A 46 0.53 -7.20 -5.90
C ASP A 46 -0.75 -6.72 -5.21
N PHE A 47 -0.73 -5.53 -4.59
CA PHE A 47 -1.91 -4.88 -4.01
C PHE A 47 -2.99 -4.57 -5.05
N LEU A 48 -2.62 -3.90 -6.15
CA LEU A 48 -3.57 -3.56 -7.20
C LEU A 48 -4.14 -4.80 -7.90
N ASP A 49 -3.34 -5.86 -8.05
CA ASP A 49 -3.77 -7.14 -8.60
C ASP A 49 -4.75 -7.84 -7.65
N ALA A 50 -4.44 -7.86 -6.35
CA ALA A 50 -5.26 -8.46 -5.30
C ALA A 50 -6.62 -7.77 -5.18
N VAL A 51 -6.66 -6.43 -5.14
CA VAL A 51 -7.91 -5.66 -5.12
C VAL A 51 -8.78 -5.93 -6.36
N LYS A 52 -8.17 -6.09 -7.54
CA LYS A 52 -8.94 -6.43 -8.75
C LYS A 52 -9.55 -7.83 -8.71
N LYS A 53 -8.93 -8.74 -7.96
CA LYS A 53 -9.34 -10.14 -7.82
C LYS A 53 -10.18 -10.40 -6.57
N ASP A 54 -10.41 -9.38 -5.74
CA ASP A 54 -11.02 -9.52 -4.41
C ASP A 54 -10.24 -10.50 -3.51
N GLU A 55 -8.92 -10.50 -3.67
CA GLU A 55 -7.98 -11.33 -2.90
C GLU A 55 -7.18 -10.46 -1.91
N GLN A 56 -6.58 -11.11 -0.92
CA GLN A 56 -5.63 -10.43 -0.04
C GLN A 56 -4.25 -10.33 -0.69
N PRO A 57 -3.61 -9.15 -0.63
CA PRO A 57 -2.29 -8.95 -1.20
C PRO A 57 -1.22 -9.73 -0.45
N ARG A 58 -0.17 -10.12 -1.17
CA ARG A 58 0.99 -10.80 -0.57
C ARG A 58 1.71 -9.88 0.41
N ARG A 59 1.68 -10.25 1.69
CA ARG A 59 2.48 -9.62 2.73
C ARG A 59 3.87 -10.23 2.82
N PHE A 60 4.86 -9.37 3.04
CA PHE A 60 6.25 -9.74 3.26
C PHE A 60 6.60 -9.54 4.74
N PRO A 61 7.45 -10.40 5.31
CA PRO A 61 7.82 -10.32 6.72
C PRO A 61 8.77 -9.15 7.03
N SER A 62 9.40 -8.56 6.01
CA SER A 62 10.30 -7.41 6.18
C SER A 62 10.43 -6.60 4.91
N GLN A 63 10.85 -5.35 5.07
CA GLN A 63 11.20 -4.46 3.96
C GLN A 63 12.24 -5.08 3.03
N ARG A 64 13.26 -5.75 3.58
CA ARG A 64 14.30 -6.44 2.79
C ARG A 64 13.73 -7.60 1.97
N ALA A 65 12.76 -8.33 2.51
CA ALA A 65 12.08 -9.40 1.78
C ALA A 65 11.24 -8.83 0.62
N LEU A 66 10.51 -7.75 0.87
CA LEU A 66 9.77 -7.02 -0.17
C LEU A 66 10.70 -6.46 -1.24
N ALA A 67 11.83 -5.86 -0.86
CA ALA A 67 12.82 -5.31 -1.80
C ALA A 67 13.42 -6.40 -2.69
N ARG A 68 13.89 -7.51 -2.09
CA ARG A 68 14.42 -8.66 -2.85
C ARG A 68 13.39 -9.21 -3.83
N TYR A 69 12.14 -9.38 -3.39
CA TYR A 69 11.06 -9.82 -4.29
C TYR A 69 10.85 -8.81 -5.42
N THR A 70 10.68 -7.53 -5.09
CA THR A 70 10.40 -6.44 -6.03
C THR A 70 11.49 -6.32 -7.11
N ILE A 71 12.76 -6.40 -6.72
CA ILE A 71 13.90 -6.39 -7.65
C ILE A 71 13.88 -7.67 -8.50
N ARG A 72 13.77 -8.84 -7.88
CA ARG A 72 13.81 -10.13 -8.58
C ARG A 72 12.71 -10.27 -9.62
N THR A 73 11.52 -9.76 -9.34
CA THR A 73 10.36 -9.83 -10.24
C THR A 73 10.19 -8.59 -11.10
N TRP A 74 11.10 -7.61 -11.02
CA TRP A 74 10.98 -6.31 -11.70
C TRP A 74 9.66 -5.58 -11.45
N ARG A 75 8.97 -5.87 -10.34
CA ARG A 75 7.68 -5.26 -9.96
C ARG A 75 7.89 -3.89 -9.28
N ILE A 76 8.71 -3.03 -9.89
CA ILE A 76 9.10 -1.74 -9.32
C ILE A 76 8.03 -0.70 -9.63
N TYR A 77 7.25 -0.32 -8.61
CA TYR A 77 6.21 0.70 -8.80
C TYR A 77 6.83 2.10 -8.93
N PRO A 78 6.43 2.92 -9.92
CA PRO A 78 6.99 4.26 -10.11
C PRO A 78 6.72 5.18 -8.91
N LYS A 79 7.79 5.64 -8.26
CA LYS A 79 7.72 6.56 -7.11
C LYS A 79 6.93 7.84 -7.42
N LYS A 80 7.03 8.36 -8.65
CA LYS A 80 6.26 9.55 -9.08
C LYS A 80 4.76 9.28 -9.02
N LYS A 81 4.28 8.17 -9.61
CA LYS A 81 2.86 7.77 -9.57
C LYS A 81 2.35 7.52 -8.15
N ALA A 82 3.18 6.94 -7.28
CA ALA A 82 2.78 6.76 -5.88
C ALA A 82 2.73 8.09 -5.10
N LYS A 83 3.44 9.12 -5.55
CA LYS A 83 3.49 10.44 -4.91
C LYS A 83 2.55 11.48 -5.55
N GLU A 84 1.97 11.19 -6.71
CA GLU A 84 0.97 12.05 -7.36
C GLU A 84 -0.27 12.27 -6.47
N GLY A 85 -0.52 11.39 -5.51
CA GLY A 85 -1.53 11.57 -4.48
C GLY A 85 -1.94 10.24 -3.85
N GLY A 86 -2.71 10.34 -2.77
CA GLY A 86 -3.47 9.21 -2.24
C GLY A 86 -2.72 8.33 -1.23
N PRO A 87 -3.42 7.31 -0.71
CA PRO A 87 -2.95 6.47 0.38
C PRO A 87 -1.86 5.46 -0.03
N VAL A 88 -1.76 5.10 -1.32
CA VAL A 88 -0.77 4.10 -1.84
C VAL A 88 0.68 4.47 -1.51
N ARG A 89 0.97 5.77 -1.35
CA ARG A 89 2.30 6.25 -0.93
C ARG A 89 2.80 5.62 0.36
N ALA A 90 1.90 5.18 1.24
CA ALA A 90 2.26 4.55 2.51
C ALA A 90 2.81 3.12 2.34
N LEU A 91 2.52 2.45 1.22
CA LEU A 91 3.07 1.14 0.89
C LEU A 91 4.42 1.22 0.17
N LEU A 92 4.96 2.43 -0.07
CA LEU A 92 6.28 2.58 -0.67
C LEU A 92 7.36 2.06 0.29
N ALA A 93 8.06 1.02 -0.14
CA ALA A 93 9.25 0.54 0.52
C ALA A 93 10.51 1.11 -0.13
N HIS A 94 11.54 1.36 0.69
CA HIS A 94 12.89 1.53 0.19
C HIS A 94 13.37 0.20 -0.36
N ILE A 95 13.63 0.15 -1.66
CA ILE A 95 14.00 -1.05 -2.41
C ILE A 95 15.48 -1.06 -2.84
N PHE A 96 16.17 0.08 -2.80
CA PHE A 96 17.59 0.24 -3.14
C PHE A 96 18.42 0.67 -1.92
#